data_AF-A0AAV5GXP4-F1
#
_entry.id   AF-A0AAV5GXP4-F1
#
_cell.length_a   1.000
_cell.length_b   1.000
_cell.length_c   1.000
_cell.angle_alpha   90.00
_cell.angle_beta   90.00
_cell.angle_gamma   90.00
#
_symmetry.space_group_name_H-M   'P 1'
#
loop_
_entity.id
_entity.type
_entity.pdbx_description
1 polymer ?
#
loop_
_entity_poly.entity_id
_entity_poly.type
_entity_poly.pdbx_seq_one_letter_code
_entity_poly.pdbx_strand_id
1 'polypeptide(L)'
;MYGAPPPPPRSPRRRAAPPTSAAAKVQELEDDVRDSRSPVRQTSGPAVPSLVSHLLKNPLALFTDHQRCFDFVAGLLLLWECLLCFGIVRFVRYTDIDFSTYLQQAQAFLDGERDYSLMTGESGPAYYPALHIYAYSALSYLTEGGKHLERAQWAFAGVYLATLAIVMFGIYRRNKAIPPYALIPLTLSKRLHSIYMLRMFNDGLVMLFVHGAIALYMVPTGGNSQSARRAMERRWMFGTVLLSCALSIKMSTLLFLPALFYLLFTFHSPLSLLSHLVLLLGPLTLFSLPFTLPSQSHTITYLRQAFDFGRAFDWRYTMNWRWLGQEAFENPRWGSVLLCAHAAGLTAWALKWAQEDGGVARLLRRGLEKPGRKAGLTALAPNRIPTMFFLSNLTGILCARSLHPQFYAWFAWSLPWLVLGGVEGEGSLNGMQGVLLLGLIDIGMSAWPSTVNSSLGLVLALLVVLMRSYYVESPVTSTAHAEWVVPVEWEGEREKRE
;
A
#
# COMPACT_ATOMS: atom_id res chain seq x y z
N MET A 1 -15.93 -71.36 58.78
CA MET A 1 -15.11 -70.29 58.19
C MET A 1 -16.06 -69.26 57.61
N TYR A 2 -16.50 -68.33 58.48
CA TYR A 2 -16.30 -66.87 58.41
C TYR A 2 -17.31 -66.20 57.47
N GLY A 3 -18.30 -65.41 57.90
CA GLY A 3 -18.49 -64.67 59.16
C GLY A 3 -18.68 -63.18 58.84
N ALA A 4 -19.82 -62.61 59.23
CA ALA A 4 -20.35 -61.28 58.86
C ALA A 4 -19.52 -60.05 59.34
N PRO A 5 -19.90 -58.83 58.92
CA PRO A 5 -20.42 -57.90 59.93
C PRO A 5 -21.71 -57.11 59.56
N PRO A 6 -22.43 -56.54 60.56
CA PRO A 6 -23.77 -55.92 60.45
C PRO A 6 -23.71 -54.35 60.45
N PRO A 7 -24.85 -53.61 60.49
CA PRO A 7 -25.03 -52.29 59.86
C PRO A 7 -24.78 -51.06 60.76
N PRO A 8 -24.74 -49.84 60.21
CA PRO A 8 -24.81 -48.59 60.98
C PRO A 8 -26.27 -48.11 61.25
N PRO A 9 -26.47 -47.23 62.26
CA PRO A 9 -27.74 -47.04 62.96
C PRO A 9 -28.72 -46.03 62.32
N ARG A 10 -29.99 -46.16 62.70
CA ARG A 10 -31.08 -45.22 62.38
C ARG A 10 -30.93 -43.89 63.13
N SER A 11 -31.17 -42.78 62.42
CA SER A 11 -31.46 -41.46 63.01
C SER A 11 -32.97 -41.12 62.89
N PRO A 12 -33.51 -40.27 63.78
CA PRO A 12 -34.94 -40.24 64.11
C PRO A 12 -35.79 -39.35 63.19
N ARG A 13 -37.08 -39.71 63.09
CA ARG A 13 -38.17 -38.92 62.49
C ARG A 13 -38.18 -37.47 63.00
N ARG A 14 -38.34 -36.51 62.09
CA ARG A 14 -38.90 -35.18 62.40
C ARG A 14 -40.07 -34.87 61.46
N ARG A 15 -41.10 -34.29 62.08
CA ARG A 15 -42.48 -34.06 61.63
C ARG A 15 -42.60 -33.24 60.35
N ALA A 16 -43.66 -33.53 59.58
CA ALA A 16 -44.17 -32.68 58.52
C ALA A 16 -44.61 -31.30 59.07
N ALA A 17 -44.32 -30.26 58.28
CA ALA A 17 -44.89 -28.92 58.40
C ALA A 17 -45.77 -28.64 57.14
N PRO A 18 -46.82 -27.82 57.25
CA PRO A 18 -47.87 -27.69 56.22
C PRO A 18 -47.43 -26.80 55.04
N PRO A 19 -48.16 -26.81 53.91
CA PRO A 19 -47.70 -26.17 52.68
C PRO A 19 -47.90 -24.65 52.76
N THR A 20 -46.85 -23.87 52.47
CA THR A 20 -46.96 -22.42 52.27
C THR A 20 -46.50 -22.06 50.87
N SER A 21 -47.37 -21.29 50.21
CA SER A 21 -47.40 -20.96 48.79
C SER A 21 -46.10 -20.40 48.21
N ALA A 22 -45.62 -21.03 47.14
CA ALA A 22 -44.59 -20.49 46.26
C ALA A 22 -45.01 -19.20 45.51
N ALA A 23 -46.28 -18.78 45.62
CA ALA A 23 -46.81 -17.57 44.96
C ALA A 23 -46.39 -16.25 45.62
N ALA A 24 -46.15 -16.22 46.94
CA ALA A 24 -45.79 -14.98 47.64
C ALA A 24 -44.34 -14.53 47.38
N LYS A 25 -43.44 -15.48 47.09
CA LYS A 25 -42.02 -15.20 46.82
C LYS A 25 -41.73 -14.68 45.42
N VAL A 26 -42.67 -14.80 44.49
CA VAL A 26 -42.53 -14.25 43.13
C VAL A 26 -42.90 -12.77 43.11
N GLN A 27 -43.81 -12.33 43.97
CA GLN A 27 -44.29 -10.95 43.98
C GLN A 27 -43.33 -10.00 44.72
N GLU A 28 -42.66 -10.45 45.78
CA GLU A 28 -41.61 -9.67 46.47
C GLU A 28 -40.36 -9.45 45.60
N LEU A 29 -40.06 -10.36 44.67
CA LEU A 29 -38.94 -10.23 43.72
C LEU A 29 -39.27 -9.34 42.50
N GLU A 30 -40.55 -9.12 42.19
CA GLU A 30 -40.96 -8.20 41.12
C GLU A 30 -41.04 -6.74 41.58
N ASP A 31 -41.37 -6.49 42.86
CA ASP A 31 -41.41 -5.13 43.41
C ASP A 31 -40.01 -4.55 43.67
N ASP A 32 -39.02 -5.36 44.07
CA ASP A 32 -37.60 -4.92 44.21
C ASP A 32 -36.94 -4.60 42.85
N VAL A 33 -37.47 -5.16 41.75
CA VAL A 33 -37.02 -4.88 40.37
C VAL A 33 -37.70 -3.62 39.80
N ARG A 34 -38.79 -3.13 40.41
CA ARG A 34 -39.47 -1.90 39.99
C ARG A 34 -38.91 -0.64 40.63
N ASP A 35 -38.42 -0.70 41.87
CA ASP A 35 -37.99 0.50 42.61
C ASP A 35 -36.52 0.91 42.40
N SER A 36 -35.76 0.16 41.62
CA SER A 36 -34.37 0.48 41.23
C SER A 36 -34.24 1.14 39.85
N ARG A 37 -35.36 1.49 39.20
CA ARG A 37 -35.38 2.27 37.94
C ARG A 37 -35.62 3.75 38.19
N SER A 38 -34.70 4.38 38.92
CA SER A 38 -34.42 5.79 38.69
C SER A 38 -34.06 5.95 37.21
N PRO A 39 -34.70 6.82 36.42
CA PRO A 39 -34.25 7.07 35.06
C PRO A 39 -32.83 7.62 35.19
N VAL A 40 -31.83 6.81 34.82
CA VAL A 40 -30.51 7.33 34.51
C VAL A 40 -30.77 8.37 33.44
N ARG A 41 -30.73 9.64 33.85
CA ARG A 41 -30.75 10.77 32.95
C ARG A 41 -29.56 10.53 32.05
N GLN A 42 -29.79 9.94 30.88
CA GLN A 42 -28.86 10.02 29.77
C GLN A 42 -28.71 11.52 29.57
N THR A 43 -27.65 12.09 30.12
CA THR A 43 -27.14 13.35 29.65
C THR A 43 -26.81 13.06 28.20
N SER A 44 -27.75 13.37 27.32
CA SER A 44 -27.51 13.50 25.90
C SER A 44 -26.26 14.36 25.81
N GLY A 45 -25.13 13.73 25.45
CA GLY A 45 -23.93 14.48 25.10
C GLY A 45 -24.35 15.54 24.08
N PRO A 46 -23.67 16.70 24.05
CA PRO A 46 -24.05 17.77 23.13
C PRO A 46 -24.25 17.19 21.73
N ALA A 47 -25.45 17.40 21.16
CA ALA A 47 -25.81 16.87 19.86
C ALA A 47 -24.70 17.22 18.86
N VAL A 48 -24.13 16.22 18.20
CA VAL A 48 -23.06 16.47 17.23
C VAL A 48 -23.64 17.38 16.14
N PRO A 49 -23.12 18.61 15.98
CA PRO A 49 -23.67 19.55 15.02
C PRO A 49 -23.61 18.95 13.62
N SER A 50 -24.67 19.15 12.82
CA SER A 50 -24.67 18.70 11.43
C SER A 50 -23.46 19.26 10.68
N LEU A 51 -22.93 18.52 9.71
CA LEU A 51 -21.76 18.97 8.92
C LEU A 51 -21.97 20.39 8.36
N VAL A 52 -23.18 20.69 7.87
CA VAL A 52 -23.57 22.01 7.39
C VAL A 52 -23.42 23.08 8.46
N SER A 53 -23.98 22.85 9.65
CA SER A 53 -23.87 23.81 10.76
C SER A 53 -22.42 23.99 11.27
N HIS A 54 -21.59 22.96 11.15
CA HIS A 54 -20.17 23.01 11.49
C HIS A 54 -19.38 23.84 10.47
N LEU A 55 -19.60 23.62 9.17
CA LEU A 55 -18.92 24.33 8.09
C LEU A 55 -19.35 25.80 7.99
N LEU A 56 -20.62 26.12 8.26
CA LEU A 56 -21.09 27.52 8.32
C LEU A 56 -20.37 28.32 9.41
N LYS A 57 -20.00 27.67 10.52
CA LYS A 57 -19.25 28.31 11.62
C LYS A 57 -17.75 28.35 11.34
N ASN A 58 -17.20 27.30 10.72
CA ASN A 58 -15.78 27.13 10.46
C ASN A 58 -15.53 26.66 9.01
N PRO A 59 -15.56 27.56 8.02
CA PRO A 59 -15.45 27.16 6.60
C PRO A 59 -14.11 26.51 6.27
N LEU A 60 -13.03 26.93 6.94
CA LEU A 60 -11.69 26.32 6.77
C LEU A 60 -11.65 24.84 7.20
N ALA A 61 -12.57 24.39 8.05
CA ALA A 61 -12.64 22.99 8.49
C ALA A 61 -12.90 22.03 7.33
N LEU A 62 -13.50 22.49 6.23
CA LEU A 62 -13.64 21.69 5.01
C LEU A 62 -12.28 21.15 4.53
N PHE A 63 -11.23 21.96 4.67
CA PHE A 63 -9.90 21.67 4.17
C PHE A 63 -8.97 21.07 5.23
N THR A 64 -9.28 21.22 6.52
CA THR A 64 -8.37 20.84 7.62
C THR A 64 -8.94 19.78 8.56
N ASP A 65 -10.25 19.64 8.71
CA ASP A 65 -10.86 18.64 9.60
C ASP A 65 -10.95 17.27 8.92
N HIS A 66 -9.97 16.42 9.20
CA HIS A 66 -9.94 15.04 8.71
C HIS A 66 -11.16 14.23 9.17
N GLN A 67 -11.60 14.37 10.42
CA GLN A 67 -12.62 13.47 10.97
C GLN A 67 -13.99 13.70 10.34
N ARG A 68 -14.35 14.96 10.09
CA ARG A 68 -15.68 15.33 9.61
C ARG A 68 -15.75 15.53 8.10
N CYS A 69 -14.67 16.01 7.49
CA CYS A 69 -14.70 16.50 6.11
C CYS A 69 -13.95 15.62 5.11
N PHE A 70 -13.09 14.70 5.54
CA PHE A 70 -12.26 13.91 4.63
C PHE A 70 -13.10 13.15 3.60
N ASP A 71 -14.06 12.34 4.05
CA ASP A 71 -14.84 11.47 3.15
C ASP A 71 -15.69 12.29 2.17
N PHE A 72 -16.16 13.46 2.61
CA PHE A 72 -16.90 14.40 1.76
C PHE A 72 -15.99 15.02 0.69
N VAL A 73 -14.83 15.56 1.06
CA VAL A 73 -13.87 16.14 0.12
C VAL A 73 -13.34 15.09 -0.85
N ALA A 74 -12.98 13.90 -0.36
CA ALA A 74 -12.55 12.78 -1.18
C ALA A 74 -13.64 12.36 -2.19
N GLY A 75 -14.90 12.30 -1.76
CA GLY A 75 -16.04 12.02 -2.63
C GLY A 75 -16.24 13.07 -3.73
N LEU A 76 -16.16 14.35 -3.39
CA LEU A 76 -16.26 15.45 -4.37
C LEU A 76 -15.09 15.43 -5.38
N LEU A 77 -13.87 15.19 -4.90
CA LEU A 77 -12.69 15.08 -5.75
C LEU A 77 -12.79 13.87 -6.68
N LEU A 78 -13.25 12.71 -6.19
CA LEU A 78 -13.44 11.54 -7.04
C LEU A 78 -14.54 11.78 -8.10
N LEU A 79 -15.62 12.46 -7.73
CA LEU A 79 -16.67 12.85 -8.70
C LEU A 79 -16.12 13.83 -9.75
N TRP A 80 -15.33 14.82 -9.33
CA TRP A 80 -14.65 15.73 -10.23
C TRP A 80 -13.75 14.98 -11.21
N GLU A 81 -12.96 14.01 -10.72
CA GLU A 81 -12.09 13.19 -11.55
C GLU A 81 -12.88 12.30 -12.52
N CYS A 82 -14.05 11.79 -12.15
CA CYS A 82 -14.94 11.10 -13.10
C CYS A 82 -15.32 12.01 -14.28
N LEU A 83 -15.68 13.28 -14.00
CA LEU A 83 -16.03 14.26 -15.04
C LEU A 83 -14.81 14.65 -15.88
N LEU A 84 -13.65 14.82 -15.25
CA LEU A 84 -12.41 15.15 -15.92
C LEU A 84 -11.92 14.00 -16.82
N CYS A 85 -11.93 12.77 -16.33
CA CYS A 85 -11.66 11.56 -17.12
C CYS A 85 -12.60 11.48 -18.32
N PHE A 86 -13.90 11.73 -18.12
CA PHE A 86 -14.87 11.76 -19.20
C PHE A 86 -14.52 12.80 -20.26
N GLY A 87 -14.21 14.03 -19.83
CA GLY A 87 -13.80 15.11 -20.72
C GLY A 87 -12.51 14.79 -21.48
N ILE A 88 -11.52 14.20 -20.83
CA ILE A 88 -10.25 13.82 -21.46
C ILE A 88 -10.47 12.78 -22.54
N VAL A 89 -11.16 11.68 -22.24
CA VAL A 89 -11.40 10.62 -23.21
C VAL A 89 -12.21 11.14 -24.41
N ARG A 90 -13.19 12.02 -24.16
CA ARG A 90 -14.07 12.49 -25.23
C ARG A 90 -13.49 13.60 -26.11
N PHE A 91 -12.64 14.47 -25.53
CA PHE A 91 -12.22 15.71 -26.18
C PHE A 91 -10.71 15.84 -26.40
N VAL A 92 -9.87 15.02 -25.76
CA VAL A 92 -8.42 15.05 -25.95
C VAL A 92 -7.99 13.92 -26.85
N ARG A 93 -7.18 14.23 -27.87
CA ARG A 93 -6.69 13.23 -28.82
C ARG A 93 -5.77 12.23 -28.12
N TYR A 94 -6.04 10.95 -28.34
CA TYR A 94 -5.12 9.86 -28.02
C TYR A 94 -3.73 10.12 -28.62
N THR A 95 -2.67 9.68 -27.94
CA THR A 95 -1.30 9.83 -28.44
C THR A 95 -0.48 8.59 -28.14
N ASP A 96 -0.10 7.84 -29.17
CA ASP A 96 0.67 6.61 -28.98
C ASP A 96 2.12 6.87 -28.54
N ILE A 97 2.68 5.92 -27.78
CA ILE A 97 4.12 5.77 -27.52
C ILE A 97 4.46 4.28 -27.59
N ASP A 98 3.81 3.49 -26.74
CA ASP A 98 4.08 2.06 -26.62
C ASP A 98 2.81 1.20 -26.70
N PHE A 99 1.61 1.78 -26.77
CA PHE A 99 0.39 0.99 -26.65
C PHE A 99 0.19 0.09 -27.87
N SER A 100 0.47 0.60 -29.08
CA SER A 100 0.53 -0.22 -30.30
C SER A 100 1.52 -1.38 -30.14
N THR A 101 2.73 -1.10 -29.66
CA THR A 101 3.77 -2.11 -29.38
C THR A 101 3.27 -3.16 -28.39
N TYR A 102 2.56 -2.77 -27.33
CA TYR A 102 1.99 -3.72 -26.37
C TYR A 102 0.91 -4.61 -26.99
N LEU A 103 0.08 -4.06 -27.89
CA LEU A 103 -0.90 -4.85 -28.64
C LEU A 103 -0.24 -5.80 -29.65
N GLN A 104 0.84 -5.38 -30.33
CA GLN A 104 1.61 -6.24 -31.25
C GLN A 104 2.25 -7.42 -30.50
N GLN A 105 2.87 -7.16 -29.35
CA GLN A 105 3.42 -8.21 -28.47
C GLN A 105 2.34 -9.17 -27.98
N ALA A 106 1.17 -8.65 -27.60
CA ALA A 106 0.02 -9.47 -27.23
C ALA A 106 -0.51 -10.30 -28.41
N GLN A 107 -0.55 -9.73 -29.62
CA GLN A 107 -1.00 -10.43 -30.81
C GLN A 107 -0.10 -11.62 -31.14
N ALA A 108 1.22 -11.47 -31.05
CA ALA A 108 2.16 -12.58 -31.21
C ALA A 108 1.82 -13.75 -30.26
N PHE A 109 1.54 -13.44 -28.99
CA PHE A 109 1.09 -14.45 -28.03
C PHE A 109 -0.24 -15.12 -28.42
N LEU A 110 -1.22 -14.32 -28.87
CA LEU A 110 -2.53 -14.81 -29.33
C LEU A 110 -2.42 -15.71 -30.56
N ASP A 111 -1.45 -15.45 -31.44
CA ASP A 111 -1.17 -16.26 -32.63
C ASP A 111 -0.41 -17.56 -32.30
N GLY A 112 -0.06 -17.78 -31.04
CA GLY A 112 0.57 -19.01 -30.55
C GLY A 112 2.05 -18.88 -30.20
N GLU A 113 2.65 -17.69 -30.35
CA GLU A 113 4.06 -17.48 -30.01
C GLU A 113 4.32 -17.65 -28.51
N ARG A 114 5.40 -18.34 -28.17
CA ARG A 114 5.84 -18.60 -26.78
C ARG A 114 7.31 -18.24 -26.55
N ASP A 115 8.09 -18.01 -27.61
CA ASP A 115 9.43 -17.47 -27.53
C ASP A 115 9.37 -15.96 -27.29
N TYR A 116 9.81 -15.54 -26.10
CA TYR A 116 9.82 -14.14 -25.71
C TYR A 116 10.71 -13.26 -26.61
N SER A 117 11.73 -13.84 -27.27
CA SER A 117 12.58 -13.10 -28.21
C SER A 117 11.83 -12.67 -29.48
N LEU A 118 10.75 -13.37 -29.82
CA LEU A 118 9.90 -13.08 -30.97
C LEU A 118 8.73 -12.15 -30.60
N MET A 119 8.51 -11.90 -29.31
CA MET A 119 7.51 -10.95 -28.82
C MET A 119 8.04 -9.52 -28.95
N THR A 120 7.90 -8.95 -30.14
CA THR A 120 8.39 -7.61 -30.47
C THR A 120 7.31 -6.75 -31.10
N GLY A 121 7.49 -5.43 -31.00
CA GLY A 121 6.69 -4.46 -31.75
C GLY A 121 7.55 -3.28 -32.20
N GLU A 122 6.92 -2.26 -32.75
CA GLU A 122 7.59 -1.08 -33.34
C GLU A 122 8.54 -0.35 -32.38
N SER A 123 8.20 -0.28 -31.09
CA SER A 123 9.01 0.36 -30.05
C SER A 123 10.04 -0.61 -29.40
N GLY A 124 10.10 -1.86 -29.85
CA GLY A 124 11.06 -2.87 -29.41
C GLY A 124 10.45 -4.14 -28.80
N PRO A 125 11.31 -5.01 -28.22
CA PRO A 125 10.90 -6.32 -27.70
C PRO A 125 10.12 -6.20 -26.38
N ALA A 126 9.50 -7.32 -25.96
CA ALA A 126 8.74 -7.43 -24.73
C ALA A 126 9.68 -7.46 -23.51
N TYR A 127 9.90 -6.29 -22.90
CA TYR A 127 10.75 -6.14 -21.71
C TYR A 127 10.04 -6.36 -20.37
N TYR A 128 8.76 -6.73 -20.42
CA TYR A 128 7.91 -6.81 -19.24
C TYR A 128 7.53 -8.26 -18.95
N PRO A 129 7.35 -8.66 -17.67
CA PRO A 129 7.00 -10.04 -17.34
C PRO A 129 5.59 -10.45 -17.80
N ALA A 130 5.32 -11.74 -17.74
CA ALA A 130 4.23 -12.42 -18.45
C ALA A 130 2.82 -11.82 -18.28
N LEU A 131 2.48 -11.29 -17.10
CA LEU A 131 1.13 -10.75 -16.86
C LEU A 131 0.87 -9.47 -17.68
N HIS A 132 1.92 -8.77 -18.11
CA HIS A 132 1.82 -7.69 -19.11
C HIS A 132 1.18 -8.22 -20.40
N ILE A 133 1.71 -9.33 -20.96
CA ILE A 133 1.20 -9.92 -22.20
C ILE A 133 -0.27 -10.29 -22.07
N TYR A 134 -0.68 -10.86 -20.93
CA TYR A 134 -2.09 -11.22 -20.70
C TYR A 134 -3.00 -10.01 -20.54
N ALA A 135 -2.55 -8.97 -19.84
CA ALA A 135 -3.31 -7.73 -19.71
C ALA A 135 -3.57 -7.09 -21.08
N TYR A 136 -2.55 -7.01 -21.93
CA TYR A 136 -2.72 -6.44 -23.28
C TYR A 136 -3.39 -7.38 -24.27
N SER A 137 -3.39 -8.69 -24.03
CA SER A 137 -4.24 -9.63 -24.75
C SER A 137 -5.72 -9.37 -24.46
N ALA A 138 -6.09 -9.17 -23.20
CA ALA A 138 -7.44 -8.79 -22.82
C ALA A 138 -7.86 -7.43 -23.43
N LEU A 139 -6.95 -6.45 -23.45
CA LEU A 139 -7.20 -5.16 -24.10
C LEU A 139 -7.27 -5.28 -25.62
N SER A 140 -6.49 -6.17 -26.25
CA SER A 140 -6.59 -6.48 -27.68
C SER A 140 -7.98 -7.00 -28.02
N TYR A 141 -8.52 -7.95 -27.23
CA TYR A 141 -9.89 -8.41 -27.39
C TYR A 141 -10.92 -7.28 -27.21
N LEU A 142 -10.78 -6.46 -26.15
CA LEU A 142 -11.69 -5.35 -25.87
C LEU A 142 -11.74 -4.33 -27.03
N THR A 143 -10.59 -4.07 -27.64
CA THR A 143 -10.41 -3.05 -28.68
C THR A 143 -10.48 -3.59 -30.12
N GLU A 144 -10.72 -4.89 -30.30
CA GLU A 144 -10.66 -5.58 -31.59
C GLU A 144 -9.32 -5.38 -32.30
N GLY A 145 -8.22 -5.60 -31.57
CA GLY A 145 -6.86 -5.41 -32.06
C GLY A 145 -6.47 -3.94 -32.22
N GLY A 146 -7.00 -3.06 -31.37
CA GLY A 146 -6.71 -1.62 -31.40
C GLY A 146 -7.59 -0.79 -32.34
N LYS A 147 -8.60 -1.38 -33.00
CA LYS A 147 -9.55 -0.66 -33.86
C LYS A 147 -10.43 0.32 -33.08
N HIS A 148 -10.74 0.01 -31.82
CA HIS A 148 -11.57 0.81 -30.94
C HIS A 148 -10.80 1.30 -29.70
N LEU A 149 -9.79 2.15 -29.90
CA LEU A 149 -8.91 2.65 -28.83
C LEU A 149 -9.66 3.32 -27.68
N GLU A 150 -10.78 3.99 -27.96
CA GLU A 150 -11.61 4.63 -26.94
C GLU A 150 -12.03 3.64 -25.84
N ARG A 151 -12.30 2.37 -26.19
CA ARG A 151 -12.65 1.33 -25.20
C ARG A 151 -11.50 1.07 -24.22
N ALA A 152 -10.25 1.09 -24.68
CA ALA A 152 -9.10 0.97 -23.80
C ALA A 152 -8.87 2.26 -22.98
N GLN A 153 -9.13 3.44 -23.54
CA GLN A 153 -9.06 4.70 -22.78
C GLN A 153 -10.05 4.69 -21.62
N TRP A 154 -11.29 4.21 -21.83
CA TRP A 154 -12.27 4.02 -20.76
C TRP A 154 -11.84 2.96 -19.74
N ALA A 155 -11.23 1.86 -20.18
CA ALA A 155 -10.68 0.87 -19.26
C ALA A 155 -9.60 1.48 -18.35
N PHE A 156 -8.67 2.26 -18.92
CA PHE A 156 -7.64 2.93 -18.14
C PHE A 156 -8.15 4.11 -17.30
N ALA A 157 -9.22 4.80 -17.71
CA ALA A 157 -9.92 5.74 -16.84
C ALA A 157 -10.50 5.01 -15.61
N GLY A 158 -11.07 3.81 -15.80
CA GLY A 158 -11.49 2.95 -14.69
C GLY A 158 -10.33 2.55 -13.77
N VAL A 159 -9.18 2.16 -14.32
CA VAL A 159 -7.96 1.85 -13.54
C VAL A 159 -7.49 3.07 -12.75
N TYR A 160 -7.50 4.26 -13.36
CA TYR A 160 -7.14 5.52 -12.70
C TYR A 160 -8.05 5.82 -11.51
N LEU A 161 -9.37 5.81 -11.73
CA LEU A 161 -10.36 6.11 -10.70
C LEU A 161 -10.35 5.07 -9.57
N ALA A 162 -10.18 3.78 -9.90
CA ALA A 162 -10.04 2.73 -8.91
C ALA A 162 -8.77 2.91 -8.06
N THR A 163 -7.65 3.25 -8.70
CA THR A 163 -6.39 3.54 -8.00
C THR A 163 -6.56 4.74 -7.08
N LEU A 164 -7.14 5.83 -7.58
CA LEU A 164 -7.40 7.04 -6.80
C LEU A 164 -8.33 6.77 -5.61
N ALA A 165 -9.41 6.00 -5.80
CA ALA A 165 -10.31 5.62 -4.73
C ALA A 165 -9.61 4.78 -3.65
N ILE A 166 -8.77 3.82 -4.04
CA ILE A 166 -7.95 3.04 -3.10
C ILE A 166 -6.96 3.95 -2.37
N VAL A 167 -6.32 4.88 -3.06
CA VAL A 167 -5.40 5.84 -2.42
C VAL A 167 -6.14 6.71 -1.40
N MET A 168 -7.27 7.32 -1.77
CA MET A 168 -8.04 8.21 -0.87
C MET A 168 -8.67 7.44 0.30
N PHE A 169 -9.50 6.45 0.04
CA PHE A 169 -10.30 5.76 1.06
C PHE A 169 -9.58 4.55 1.67
N GLY A 170 -8.70 3.90 0.91
CA GLY A 170 -7.91 2.73 1.32
C GLY A 170 -6.63 3.09 2.09
N ILE A 171 -6.02 4.25 1.82
CA ILE A 171 -4.72 4.63 2.41
C ILE A 171 -4.85 5.93 3.21
N TYR A 172 -5.17 7.04 2.55
CA TYR A 172 -5.11 8.38 3.15
C TYR A 172 -6.12 8.55 4.31
N ARG A 173 -7.35 8.02 4.16
CA ARG A 173 -8.39 8.05 5.20
C ARG A 173 -7.97 7.45 6.55
N ARG A 174 -7.02 6.51 6.53
CA ARG A 174 -6.53 5.81 7.74
C ARG A 174 -5.48 6.62 8.49
N ASN A 175 -4.96 7.69 7.91
CA ASN A 175 -4.02 8.58 8.57
C ASN A 175 -4.73 9.88 8.99
N LYS A 176 -5.11 9.92 10.26
CA LYS A 176 -5.85 11.05 10.86
C LYS A 176 -5.07 12.37 10.83
N ALA A 177 -3.76 12.33 10.61
CA ALA A 177 -2.92 13.52 10.48
C ALA A 177 -3.01 14.18 9.09
N ILE A 178 -3.58 13.50 8.08
CA ILE A 178 -3.70 14.04 6.72
C ILE A 178 -4.90 15.00 6.66
N PRO A 179 -4.68 16.30 6.40
CA PRO A 179 -5.78 17.23 6.21
C PRO A 179 -6.46 17.00 4.85
N PRO A 180 -7.78 17.23 4.71
CA PRO A 180 -8.49 17.10 3.44
C PRO A 180 -7.86 17.84 2.25
N TYR A 181 -7.24 19.01 2.44
CA TYR A 181 -6.58 19.73 1.34
C TYR A 181 -5.42 18.94 0.71
N ALA A 182 -4.81 18.01 1.44
CA ALA A 182 -3.71 17.18 0.93
C ALA A 182 -4.18 16.19 -0.15
N LEU A 183 -5.50 16.02 -0.33
CA LEU A 183 -6.07 15.23 -1.42
C LEU A 183 -6.07 15.97 -2.76
N ILE A 184 -6.10 17.30 -2.75
CA ILE A 184 -6.17 18.12 -3.97
C ILE A 184 -4.98 17.85 -4.90
N PRO A 185 -3.71 17.81 -4.43
CA PRO A 185 -2.59 17.49 -5.31
C PRO A 185 -2.68 16.12 -6.01
N LEU A 186 -3.45 15.16 -5.47
CA LEU A 186 -3.63 13.84 -6.10
C LEU A 186 -4.44 13.93 -7.41
N THR A 187 -5.24 14.99 -7.60
CA THR A 187 -6.16 15.15 -8.73
C THR A 187 -5.67 16.17 -9.77
N LEU A 188 -4.59 16.90 -9.49
CA LEU A 188 -4.15 18.00 -10.36
C LEU A 188 -3.15 17.59 -11.45
N SER A 189 -2.56 16.40 -11.37
CA SER A 189 -1.46 16.06 -12.27
C SER A 189 -1.94 15.72 -13.68
N LYS A 190 -1.74 16.65 -14.62
CA LYS A 190 -1.92 16.42 -16.07
C LYS A 190 -1.15 15.19 -16.56
N ARG A 191 0.01 14.92 -15.95
CA ARG A 191 0.87 13.80 -16.35
C ARG A 191 0.26 12.45 -16.03
N LEU A 192 -0.29 12.28 -14.83
CA LEU A 192 -0.99 11.04 -14.47
C LEU A 192 -2.18 10.81 -15.40
N HIS A 193 -2.97 11.84 -15.67
CA HIS A 193 -4.05 11.75 -16.64
C HIS A 193 -3.58 11.26 -18.01
N SER A 194 -2.49 11.83 -18.52
CA SER A 194 -1.90 11.39 -19.79
C SER A 194 -1.42 9.95 -19.74
N ILE A 195 -0.73 9.53 -18.68
CA ILE A 195 -0.18 8.17 -18.54
C ILE A 195 -1.29 7.13 -18.61
N TYR A 196 -2.41 7.36 -17.93
CA TYR A 196 -3.52 6.41 -17.89
C TYR A 196 -4.36 6.48 -19.17
N MET A 197 -4.95 7.64 -19.49
CA MET A 197 -6.00 7.71 -20.53
C MET A 197 -5.49 7.97 -21.94
N LEU A 198 -4.30 8.58 -22.10
CA LEU A 198 -3.79 8.97 -23.41
C LEU A 198 -2.64 8.10 -23.90
N ARG A 199 -1.87 7.51 -22.98
CA ARG A 199 -0.76 6.61 -23.29
C ARG A 199 -1.04 5.16 -22.91
N MET A 200 -1.97 4.93 -21.97
CA MET A 200 -2.40 3.60 -21.53
C MET A 200 -1.22 2.73 -21.13
N PHE A 201 -0.28 3.29 -20.36
CA PHE A 201 0.92 2.58 -19.95
C PHE A 201 0.62 1.54 -18.88
N ASN A 202 1.35 0.42 -18.91
CA ASN A 202 1.22 -0.66 -17.94
C ASN A 202 1.52 -0.23 -16.49
N ASP A 203 2.24 0.89 -16.32
CA ASP A 203 2.51 1.54 -15.03
C ASP A 203 1.22 1.81 -14.23
N GLY A 204 0.10 2.12 -14.89
CA GLY A 204 -1.19 2.32 -14.21
C GLY A 204 -1.74 1.04 -13.59
N LEU A 205 -1.66 -0.09 -14.30
CA LEU A 205 -2.10 -1.39 -13.79
C LEU A 205 -1.23 -1.85 -12.61
N VAL A 206 0.09 -1.67 -12.71
CA VAL A 206 1.03 -1.95 -11.61
C VAL A 206 0.62 -1.19 -10.35
N MET A 207 0.28 0.09 -10.49
CA MET A 207 -0.04 0.93 -9.35
C MET A 207 -1.39 0.63 -8.71
N LEU A 208 -2.36 0.16 -9.48
CA LEU A 208 -3.61 -0.38 -8.91
C LEU A 208 -3.32 -1.54 -7.95
N PHE A 209 -2.50 -2.51 -8.38
CA PHE A 209 -2.16 -3.69 -7.57
C PHE A 209 -1.32 -3.34 -6.34
N VAL A 210 -0.31 -2.48 -6.48
CA VAL A 210 0.55 -2.06 -5.35
C VAL A 210 -0.25 -1.29 -4.29
N HIS A 211 -1.07 -0.31 -4.69
CA HIS A 211 -1.86 0.45 -3.71
C HIS A 211 -2.98 -0.42 -3.11
N GLY A 212 -3.54 -1.36 -3.87
CA GLY A 212 -4.45 -2.39 -3.35
C GLY A 212 -3.79 -3.25 -2.26
N ALA A 213 -2.54 -3.69 -2.48
CA ALA A 213 -1.77 -4.43 -1.49
C ALA A 213 -1.53 -3.61 -0.21
N ILE A 214 -1.07 -2.36 -0.36
CA ILE A 214 -0.82 -1.46 0.76
C ILE A 214 -2.10 -1.21 1.56
N ALA A 215 -3.24 -0.96 0.90
CA ALA A 215 -4.53 -0.77 1.57
C ALA A 215 -4.96 -2.00 2.38
N LEU A 216 -4.70 -3.22 1.87
CA LEU A 216 -4.95 -4.47 2.60
C LEU A 216 -4.05 -4.63 3.83
N TYR A 217 -2.77 -4.28 3.69
CA TYR A 217 -1.82 -4.31 4.81
C TYR A 217 -2.21 -3.33 5.92
N MET A 218 -2.82 -2.20 5.58
CA MET A 218 -3.22 -1.15 6.51
C MET A 218 -4.49 -1.44 7.31
N VAL A 219 -5.24 -2.51 7.02
CA VAL A 219 -6.53 -2.75 7.70
C VAL A 219 -6.28 -3.12 9.17
N PRO A 220 -6.74 -2.30 10.14
CA PRO A 220 -6.55 -2.59 11.56
C PRO A 220 -7.25 -3.87 12.00
N THR A 221 -6.78 -4.44 13.11
CA THR A 221 -7.46 -5.54 13.78
C THR A 221 -8.43 -4.99 14.82
N GLY A 222 -9.63 -5.59 14.92
CA GLY A 222 -10.63 -5.21 15.92
C GLY A 222 -10.35 -5.74 17.34
N GLY A 223 -9.12 -6.17 17.62
CA GLY A 223 -8.71 -6.80 18.87
C GLY A 223 -7.44 -7.66 18.73
N ASN A 224 -7.10 -8.37 19.81
CA ASN A 224 -5.85 -9.12 19.95
C ASN A 224 -6.07 -10.65 19.91
N SER A 225 -7.25 -11.09 19.50
CA SER A 225 -7.61 -12.51 19.47
C SER A 225 -6.89 -13.28 18.36
N GLN A 226 -6.77 -14.60 18.52
CA GLN A 226 -6.17 -15.46 17.49
C GLN A 226 -6.96 -15.46 16.17
N SER A 227 -8.28 -15.24 16.20
CA SER A 227 -9.09 -15.09 15.01
C SER A 227 -8.78 -13.79 14.27
N ALA A 228 -8.57 -12.68 15.00
CA ALA A 228 -8.13 -11.41 14.45
C ALA A 228 -6.75 -11.52 13.78
N ARG A 229 -5.80 -12.22 14.44
CA ARG A 229 -4.48 -12.54 13.86
C ARG A 229 -4.59 -13.26 12.52
N ARG A 230 -5.36 -14.36 12.46
CA ARG A 230 -5.55 -15.13 11.22
C ARG A 230 -6.22 -14.31 10.12
N ALA A 231 -7.17 -13.45 10.47
CA ALA A 231 -7.82 -12.58 9.50
C ALA A 231 -6.83 -11.55 8.92
N MET A 232 -5.98 -10.99 9.77
CA MET A 232 -4.91 -10.08 9.38
C MET A 232 -3.88 -10.79 8.49
N GLU A 233 -3.39 -11.97 8.88
CA GLU A 233 -2.46 -12.79 8.07
C GLU A 233 -3.04 -13.08 6.67
N ARG A 234 -4.32 -13.45 6.55
CA ARG A 234 -4.96 -13.67 5.23
C ARG A 234 -4.99 -12.42 4.36
N ARG A 235 -5.27 -11.24 4.94
CA ARG A 235 -5.24 -9.97 4.21
C ARG A 235 -3.83 -9.66 3.70
N TRP A 236 -2.81 -9.94 4.50
CA TRP A 236 -1.41 -9.75 4.09
C TRP A 236 -0.95 -10.76 3.03
N MET A 237 -1.37 -12.01 3.14
CA MET A 237 -1.13 -12.99 2.07
C MET A 237 -1.77 -12.54 0.76
N PHE A 238 -3.02 -12.06 0.80
CA PHE A 238 -3.70 -11.55 -0.40
C PHE A 238 -3.02 -10.29 -0.96
N GLY A 239 -2.61 -9.34 -0.10
CA GLY A 239 -1.81 -8.19 -0.53
C GLY A 239 -0.50 -8.60 -1.21
N THR A 240 0.12 -9.67 -0.73
CA THR A 240 1.38 -10.19 -1.31
C THR A 240 1.16 -10.83 -2.67
N VAL A 241 0.02 -11.49 -2.87
CA VAL A 241 -0.40 -11.97 -4.20
C VAL A 241 -0.62 -10.78 -5.15
N LEU A 242 -1.24 -9.69 -4.71
CA LEU A 242 -1.39 -8.48 -5.53
C LEU A 242 -0.02 -7.88 -5.91
N LEU A 243 0.93 -7.81 -4.98
CA LEU A 243 2.30 -7.40 -5.30
C LEU A 243 3.00 -8.35 -6.27
N SER A 244 2.75 -9.66 -6.17
CA SER A 244 3.25 -10.62 -7.16
C SER A 244 2.66 -10.35 -8.56
N CYS A 245 1.36 -10.05 -8.65
CA CYS A 245 0.73 -9.64 -9.90
C CYS A 245 1.35 -8.36 -10.46
N ALA A 246 1.58 -7.34 -9.61
CA ALA A 246 2.25 -6.10 -10.01
C ALA A 246 3.67 -6.37 -10.55
N LEU A 247 4.44 -7.20 -9.85
CA LEU A 247 5.78 -7.64 -10.27
C LEU A 247 5.73 -8.42 -11.59
N SER A 248 4.68 -9.22 -11.80
CA SER A 248 4.43 -9.96 -13.04
C SER A 248 4.03 -9.07 -14.23
N ILE A 249 3.74 -7.78 -14.00
CA ILE A 249 3.52 -6.78 -15.05
C ILE A 249 4.77 -5.93 -15.24
N LYS A 250 5.41 -5.51 -14.15
CA LYS A 250 6.61 -4.66 -14.21
C LYS A 250 7.49 -4.82 -12.97
N MET A 251 8.79 -4.88 -13.22
CA MET A 251 9.82 -5.01 -12.19
C MET A 251 9.96 -3.81 -11.25
N SER A 252 9.41 -2.64 -11.59
CA SER A 252 9.46 -1.48 -10.69
C SER A 252 8.85 -1.75 -9.31
N THR A 253 7.96 -2.76 -9.23
CA THR A 253 7.42 -3.29 -7.98
C THR A 253 8.51 -3.72 -6.97
N LEU A 254 9.71 -4.12 -7.44
CA LEU A 254 10.84 -4.49 -6.58
C LEU A 254 11.24 -3.38 -5.61
N LEU A 255 11.03 -2.10 -5.99
CA LEU A 255 11.38 -0.94 -5.15
C LEU A 255 10.57 -0.89 -3.83
N PHE A 256 9.46 -1.62 -3.76
CA PHE A 256 8.58 -1.70 -2.59
C PHE A 256 8.91 -2.88 -1.66
N LEU A 257 9.60 -3.91 -2.16
CA LEU A 257 9.83 -5.16 -1.41
C LEU A 257 10.71 -5.02 -0.15
N PRO A 258 11.73 -4.13 -0.08
CA PRO A 258 12.51 -3.95 1.15
C PRO A 258 11.62 -3.61 2.36
N ALA A 259 10.61 -2.76 2.17
CA ALA A 259 9.64 -2.43 3.21
C ALA A 259 8.79 -3.63 3.63
N LEU A 260 8.28 -4.40 2.66
CA LEU A 260 7.51 -5.62 2.93
C LEU A 260 8.33 -6.61 3.75
N PHE A 261 9.57 -6.88 3.34
CA PHE A 261 10.44 -7.85 4.02
C PHE A 261 10.76 -7.44 5.44
N TYR A 262 11.07 -6.15 5.66
CA TYR A 262 11.26 -5.62 7.01
C TYR A 262 10.01 -5.82 7.87
N LEU A 263 8.83 -5.45 7.35
CA LEU A 263 7.57 -5.52 8.09
C LEU A 263 7.19 -6.97 8.43
N LEU A 264 7.36 -7.91 7.51
CA LEU A 264 7.08 -9.33 7.75
C LEU A 264 8.03 -9.95 8.78
N PHE A 265 9.34 -9.67 8.65
CA PHE A 265 10.33 -10.16 9.60
C PHE A 265 10.04 -9.63 11.02
N THR A 266 9.71 -8.34 11.13
CA THR A 266 9.57 -7.65 12.41
C THR A 266 8.21 -7.91 13.06
N PHE A 267 7.11 -7.80 12.30
CA PHE A 267 5.75 -7.79 12.87
C PHE A 267 4.96 -9.08 12.68
N HIS A 268 5.40 -10.01 11.82
CA HIS A 268 4.81 -11.34 11.74
C HIS A 268 5.73 -12.38 12.36
N SER A 269 6.68 -12.88 11.57
CA SER A 269 7.73 -13.82 11.97
C SER A 269 8.63 -14.09 10.76
N PRO A 270 9.90 -14.51 10.99
CA PRO A 270 10.77 -14.98 9.92
C PRO A 270 10.20 -16.14 9.08
N LEU A 271 9.43 -17.05 9.68
CA LEU A 271 8.75 -18.11 8.92
C LEU A 271 7.62 -17.55 8.02
N SER A 272 6.89 -16.53 8.48
CA SER A 272 5.90 -15.85 7.65
C SER A 272 6.57 -15.12 6.47
N LEU A 273 7.78 -14.58 6.64
CA LEU A 273 8.54 -14.02 5.52
C LEU A 273 8.78 -15.08 4.43
N LEU A 274 9.17 -16.30 4.80
CA LEU A 274 9.35 -17.39 3.84
C LEU A 274 8.06 -17.75 3.11
N SER A 275 6.92 -17.81 3.81
CA SER A 275 5.63 -18.09 3.15
C SER A 275 5.25 -16.97 2.16
N HIS A 276 5.57 -15.72 2.48
CA HIS A 276 5.34 -14.59 1.58
C HIS A 276 6.29 -14.57 0.39
N LEU A 277 7.54 -15.04 0.54
CA LEU A 277 8.43 -15.26 -0.61
C LEU A 277 7.84 -16.30 -1.58
N VAL A 278 7.26 -17.38 -1.06
CA VAL A 278 6.53 -18.36 -1.91
C VAL A 278 5.34 -17.71 -2.60
N LEU A 279 4.56 -16.85 -1.90
CA LEU A 279 3.45 -16.11 -2.50
C LEU A 279 3.89 -15.06 -3.54
N LEU A 280 5.10 -14.51 -3.43
CA LEU A 280 5.68 -13.62 -4.43
C LEU A 280 6.13 -14.40 -5.67
N LEU A 281 6.77 -15.57 -5.48
CA LEU A 281 7.29 -16.38 -6.57
C LEU A 281 6.20 -17.20 -7.29
N GLY A 282 5.13 -17.58 -6.57
CA GLY A 282 4.07 -18.46 -7.07
C GLY A 282 3.35 -17.91 -8.30
N PRO A 283 2.60 -16.79 -8.21
CA PRO A 283 1.95 -16.17 -9.36
C PRO A 283 2.94 -15.76 -10.44
N LEU A 284 4.12 -15.24 -10.08
CA LEU A 284 5.18 -14.88 -11.02
C LEU A 284 5.59 -16.06 -11.92
N THR A 285 5.81 -17.24 -11.31
CA THR A 285 6.17 -18.48 -11.99
C THR A 285 4.99 -19.03 -12.78
N LEU A 286 3.80 -19.00 -12.18
CA LEU A 286 2.57 -19.49 -12.79
C LEU A 286 2.26 -18.76 -14.10
N PHE A 287 2.31 -17.43 -14.08
CA PHE A 287 2.07 -16.62 -15.27
C PHE A 287 3.18 -16.79 -16.31
N SER A 288 4.43 -17.07 -15.92
CA SER A 288 5.50 -17.28 -16.89
C SER A 288 5.50 -18.67 -17.55
N LEU A 289 4.73 -19.64 -17.05
CA LEU A 289 4.80 -21.04 -17.50
C LEU A 289 4.74 -21.21 -19.03
N PRO A 290 3.85 -20.54 -19.78
CA PRO A 290 3.81 -20.70 -21.23
C PRO A 290 5.09 -20.27 -21.94
N PHE A 291 5.87 -19.37 -21.34
CA PHE A 291 7.12 -18.83 -21.88
C PHE A 291 8.37 -19.55 -21.35
N THR A 292 8.24 -20.38 -20.32
CA THR A 292 9.37 -21.08 -19.70
C THR A 292 9.34 -22.59 -19.93
N LEU A 293 8.17 -23.21 -19.92
CA LEU A 293 8.02 -24.67 -20.07
C LEU A 293 8.46 -25.25 -21.43
N PRO A 294 8.32 -24.57 -22.58
CA PRO A 294 8.61 -25.19 -23.88
C PRO A 294 10.05 -25.72 -24.02
N SER A 295 11.05 -24.99 -23.51
CA SER A 295 12.43 -25.43 -23.49
C SER A 295 13.30 -24.61 -22.52
N GLN A 296 14.52 -25.07 -22.26
CA GLN A 296 15.51 -24.31 -21.48
C GLN A 296 15.89 -22.98 -22.17
N SER A 297 15.94 -22.94 -23.51
CA SER A 297 16.24 -21.69 -24.24
C SER A 297 15.14 -20.65 -24.06
N HIS A 298 13.87 -21.08 -24.08
CA HIS A 298 12.72 -20.22 -23.79
C HIS A 298 12.80 -19.65 -22.36
N THR A 299 13.09 -20.49 -21.37
CA THR A 299 13.28 -20.06 -19.98
C THR A 299 14.36 -18.98 -19.86
N ILE A 300 15.54 -19.22 -20.44
CA ILE A 300 16.66 -18.27 -20.39
C ILE A 300 16.28 -16.95 -21.06
N THR A 301 15.63 -17.02 -22.22
CA THR A 301 15.19 -15.84 -22.99
C THR A 301 14.18 -15.01 -22.22
N TYR A 302 13.13 -15.65 -21.69
CA TYR A 302 12.13 -14.99 -20.85
C TYR A 302 12.79 -14.28 -19.66
N LEU A 303 13.62 -15.00 -18.89
CA LEU A 303 14.24 -14.43 -17.70
C LEU A 303 15.19 -13.27 -18.03
N ARG A 304 16.00 -13.38 -19.09
CA ARG A 304 16.93 -12.32 -19.48
C ARG A 304 16.23 -11.08 -20.02
N GLN A 305 15.12 -11.25 -20.73
CA GLN A 305 14.43 -10.13 -21.39
C GLN A 305 13.42 -9.46 -20.46
N ALA A 306 12.60 -10.24 -19.75
CA ALA A 306 11.61 -9.73 -18.81
C ALA A 306 12.23 -9.22 -17.51
N PHE A 307 13.45 -9.69 -17.17
CA PHE A 307 14.21 -9.24 -16.00
C PHE A 307 15.59 -8.65 -16.32
N ASP A 308 15.64 -7.78 -17.33
CA ASP A 308 16.87 -7.10 -17.75
C ASP A 308 17.23 -5.92 -16.81
N PHE A 309 18.16 -6.15 -15.89
CA PHE A 309 18.74 -5.13 -15.02
C PHE A 309 19.87 -4.32 -15.67
N GLY A 310 20.37 -4.74 -16.84
CA GLY A 310 21.42 -4.05 -17.58
C GLY A 310 20.91 -2.96 -18.50
N ARG A 311 19.59 -2.96 -18.79
CA ARG A 311 18.97 -1.99 -19.68
C ARG A 311 19.15 -0.55 -19.17
N ALA A 312 19.71 0.29 -20.04
CA ALA A 312 19.76 1.73 -19.86
C ALA A 312 18.84 2.38 -20.91
N PHE A 313 18.21 3.49 -20.52
CA PHE A 313 17.48 4.32 -21.45
C PHE A 313 18.35 5.49 -21.92
N ASP A 314 18.02 6.05 -23.08
CA ASP A 314 18.80 7.16 -23.65
C ASP A 314 18.69 8.42 -22.79
N TRP A 315 19.81 9.14 -22.67
CA TRP A 315 19.89 10.42 -21.96
C TRP A 315 18.86 11.44 -22.47
N ARG A 316 18.45 11.37 -23.73
CA ARG A 316 17.43 12.28 -24.28
C ARG A 316 16.09 12.20 -23.55
N TYR A 317 15.70 11.03 -23.04
CA TYR A 317 14.41 10.82 -22.40
C TYR A 317 14.41 10.97 -20.89
N THR A 318 15.58 11.13 -20.26
CA THR A 318 15.66 11.24 -18.81
C THR A 318 15.09 12.56 -18.30
N MET A 319 14.40 12.48 -17.16
CA MET A 319 13.91 13.60 -16.36
C MET A 319 14.89 13.93 -15.23
N ASN A 320 15.70 12.97 -14.78
CA ASN A 320 16.73 13.14 -13.76
C ASN A 320 18.15 12.99 -14.34
N TRP A 321 19.14 13.44 -13.59
CA TRP A 321 20.57 13.44 -13.93
C TRP A 321 20.97 14.20 -15.20
N ARG A 322 20.09 14.99 -15.83
CA ARG A 322 20.42 15.70 -17.08
C ARG A 322 21.60 16.66 -16.92
N TRP A 323 21.74 17.28 -15.75
CA TRP A 323 22.81 18.22 -15.43
C TRP A 323 24.21 17.58 -15.39
N LEU A 324 24.31 16.24 -15.36
CA LEU A 324 25.60 15.54 -15.47
C LEU A 324 26.18 15.55 -16.90
N GLY A 325 25.33 15.80 -17.92
CA GLY A 325 25.70 15.63 -19.32
C GLY A 325 25.60 14.17 -19.78
N GLN A 326 25.58 13.98 -21.11
CA GLN A 326 25.35 12.67 -21.74
C GLN A 326 26.47 11.67 -21.45
N GLU A 327 27.74 12.08 -21.57
CA GLU A 327 28.90 11.20 -21.37
C GLU A 327 28.94 10.60 -19.95
N ALA A 328 28.69 11.42 -18.93
CA ALA A 328 28.66 10.96 -17.55
C ALA A 328 27.45 10.06 -17.27
N PHE A 329 26.29 10.40 -17.84
CA PHE A 329 25.07 9.61 -17.70
C PHE A 329 25.20 8.22 -18.33
N GLU A 330 25.80 8.13 -19.52
CA GLU A 330 25.96 6.89 -20.28
C GLU A 330 27.08 6.00 -19.72
N ASN A 331 27.99 6.56 -18.91
CA ASN A 331 29.04 5.79 -18.26
C ASN A 331 28.47 4.66 -17.37
N PRO A 332 28.85 3.38 -17.57
CA PRO A 332 28.37 2.26 -16.76
C PRO A 332 28.67 2.41 -15.26
N ARG A 333 29.78 3.08 -14.90
CA ARG A 333 30.15 3.34 -13.50
C ARG A 333 29.09 4.17 -12.76
N TRP A 334 28.38 5.04 -13.48
CA TRP A 334 27.30 5.84 -12.89
C TRP A 334 26.17 4.95 -12.37
N GLY A 335 25.81 3.89 -13.11
CA GLY A 335 24.82 2.91 -12.66
C GLY A 335 25.26 2.20 -11.38
N SER A 336 26.53 1.81 -11.28
CA SER A 336 27.08 1.19 -10.06
C SER A 336 27.07 2.14 -8.86
N VAL A 337 27.44 3.41 -9.06
CA VAL A 337 27.39 4.44 -8.00
C VAL A 337 25.96 4.58 -7.46
N LEU A 338 24.98 4.69 -8.36
CA LEU A 338 23.58 4.79 -7.99
C LEU A 338 23.06 3.54 -7.27
N LEU A 339 23.49 2.34 -7.68
CA LEU A 339 23.14 1.11 -7.00
C LEU A 339 23.72 1.06 -5.57
N CYS A 340 24.98 1.47 -5.39
CA CYS A 340 25.58 1.60 -4.07
C CYS A 340 24.85 2.64 -3.22
N ALA A 341 24.47 3.78 -3.80
CA ALA A 341 23.69 4.82 -3.11
C ALA A 341 22.30 4.30 -2.68
N HIS A 342 21.64 3.51 -3.54
CA HIS A 342 20.37 2.87 -3.23
C HIS A 342 20.51 1.89 -2.05
N ALA A 343 21.52 1.01 -2.09
CA ALA A 343 21.80 0.07 -1.01
C ALA A 343 22.11 0.79 0.32
N ALA A 344 22.89 1.87 0.27
CA ALA A 344 23.19 2.70 1.44
C ALA A 344 21.94 3.38 2.01
N GLY A 345 21.08 3.95 1.15
CA GLY A 345 19.81 4.56 1.56
C GLY A 345 18.85 3.55 2.19
N LEU A 346 18.67 2.38 1.58
CA LEU A 346 17.86 1.29 2.17
C LEU A 346 18.44 0.79 3.49
N THR A 347 19.77 0.72 3.61
CA THR A 347 20.43 0.37 4.87
C THR A 347 20.16 1.43 5.95
N ALA A 348 20.26 2.72 5.61
CA ALA A 348 19.93 3.80 6.55
C ALA A 348 18.48 3.69 7.05
N TRP A 349 17.52 3.41 6.16
CA TRP A 349 16.14 3.16 6.55
C TRP A 349 15.99 1.94 7.45
N ALA A 350 16.59 0.80 7.08
CA ALA A 350 16.54 -0.41 7.88
C ALA A 350 17.14 -0.19 9.29
N LEU A 351 18.24 0.56 9.40
CA LEU A 351 18.82 0.95 10.68
C LEU A 351 17.88 1.85 11.48
N LYS A 352 17.31 2.89 10.88
CA LYS A 352 16.33 3.78 11.54
C LYS A 352 15.14 2.99 12.07
N TRP A 353 14.49 2.20 11.22
CA TRP A 353 13.34 1.38 11.60
C TRP A 353 13.71 0.37 12.69
N ALA A 354 14.86 -0.27 12.59
CA ALA A 354 15.31 -1.23 13.59
C ALA A 354 15.57 -0.56 14.94
N GLN A 355 16.09 0.67 14.97
CA GLN A 355 16.23 1.44 16.22
C GLN A 355 14.87 1.72 16.86
N GLU A 356 13.87 2.14 16.07
CA GLU A 356 12.49 2.31 16.53
C GLU A 356 11.88 1.01 17.09
N ASP A 357 12.30 -0.15 16.58
CA ASP A 357 11.84 -1.48 17.00
C ASP A 357 12.72 -2.17 18.06
N GLY A 358 13.56 -1.39 18.73
CA GLY A 358 14.37 -1.82 19.86
C GLY A 358 15.79 -2.25 19.52
N GLY A 359 16.33 -1.86 18.37
CA GLY A 359 17.71 -2.02 17.94
C GLY A 359 17.99 -3.27 17.10
N VAL A 360 18.88 -3.13 16.10
CA VAL A 360 19.22 -4.16 15.09
C VAL A 360 19.64 -5.50 15.70
N ALA A 361 20.64 -5.50 16.58
CA ALA A 361 21.19 -6.73 17.15
C ALA A 361 20.14 -7.53 17.94
N ARG A 362 19.30 -6.84 18.72
CA ARG A 362 18.23 -7.46 19.49
C ARG A 362 17.11 -7.97 18.58
N LEU A 363 16.76 -7.22 17.54
CA LEU A 363 15.75 -7.61 16.57
C LEU A 363 16.15 -8.89 15.83
N LEU A 364 17.38 -8.94 15.31
CA LEU A 364 17.92 -10.12 14.62
C LEU A 364 18.00 -11.33 15.55
N ARG A 365 18.54 -11.16 16.76
CA ARG A 365 18.63 -12.22 17.76
C ARG A 365 17.25 -12.83 18.07
N ARG A 366 16.24 -12.00 18.31
CA ARG A 366 14.87 -12.46 18.58
C ARG A 366 14.27 -13.23 17.40
N GLY A 367 14.48 -12.75 16.18
CA GLY A 367 14.02 -13.43 14.96
C GLY A 367 14.69 -14.79 14.76
N LEU A 368 16.00 -14.89 15.00
CA LEU A 368 16.75 -16.13 14.80
C LEU A 368 16.50 -17.17 15.91
N GLU A 369 16.38 -16.75 17.17
CA GLU A 369 16.13 -17.67 18.29
C GLU A 369 14.71 -18.28 18.24
N LYS A 370 13.71 -17.51 17.78
CA LYS A 370 12.31 -17.95 17.71
C LYS A 370 11.67 -17.56 16.37
N PRO A 371 12.03 -18.22 15.25
CA PRO A 371 11.63 -17.81 13.90
C PRO A 371 10.14 -17.94 13.61
N GLY A 372 9.38 -18.66 14.45
CA GLY A 372 7.91 -18.72 14.38
C GLY A 372 7.19 -17.61 15.15
N ARG A 373 7.90 -16.73 15.86
CA ARG A 373 7.31 -15.64 16.65
C ARG A 373 7.69 -14.27 16.09
N LYS A 374 6.89 -13.27 16.46
CA LYS A 374 7.13 -11.85 16.15
C LYS A 374 8.44 -11.38 16.79
N ALA A 375 9.29 -10.72 15.99
CA ALA A 375 10.59 -10.23 16.44
C ALA A 375 10.53 -8.83 17.05
N GLY A 376 9.59 -7.98 16.63
CA GLY A 376 9.38 -6.63 17.16
C GLY A 376 8.65 -6.63 18.51
N LEU A 377 8.95 -5.64 19.35
CA LEU A 377 8.29 -5.44 20.65
C LEU A 377 7.23 -4.34 20.64
N THR A 378 7.11 -3.62 19.53
CA THR A 378 6.20 -2.49 19.34
C THR A 378 4.93 -2.95 18.63
N ALA A 379 3.85 -2.18 18.76
CA ALA A 379 2.67 -2.35 17.91
C ALA A 379 2.93 -1.73 16.53
N LEU A 380 2.32 -2.30 15.49
CA LEU A 380 2.37 -1.75 14.14
C LEU A 380 1.18 -0.84 13.89
N ALA A 381 1.43 0.47 13.81
CA ALA A 381 0.42 1.45 13.43
C ALA A 381 0.12 1.39 11.92
N PRO A 382 -1.13 1.60 11.48
CA PRO A 382 -1.51 1.56 10.07
C PRO A 382 -0.72 2.53 9.19
N ASN A 383 -0.41 3.74 9.66
CA ASN A 383 0.31 4.77 8.91
C ASN A 383 1.80 4.44 8.70
N ARG A 384 2.41 3.61 9.56
CA ARG A 384 3.81 3.20 9.41
C ARG A 384 4.02 2.36 8.16
N ILE A 385 3.05 1.51 7.80
CA ILE A 385 3.10 0.61 6.64
C ILE A 385 3.32 1.38 5.33
N PRO A 386 2.38 2.23 4.83
CA PRO A 386 2.56 2.95 3.58
C PRO A 386 3.78 3.86 3.62
N THR A 387 4.11 4.46 4.77
CA THR A 387 5.31 5.29 4.92
C THR A 387 6.58 4.50 4.59
N MET A 388 6.74 3.29 5.13
CA MET A 388 7.90 2.44 4.84
C MET A 388 7.94 2.03 3.36
N PHE A 389 6.80 1.62 2.79
CA PHE A 389 6.68 1.28 1.37
C PHE A 389 7.06 2.44 0.46
N PHE A 390 6.56 3.64 0.77
CA PHE A 390 6.79 4.85 0.00
C PHE A 390 8.23 5.35 0.10
N LEU A 391 8.86 5.27 1.28
CA LEU A 391 10.27 5.65 1.47
C LEU A 391 11.22 4.68 0.78
N SER A 392 10.95 3.37 0.86
CA SER A 392 11.68 2.35 0.11
C SER A 392 11.63 2.64 -1.39
N ASN A 393 10.42 2.86 -1.92
CA ASN A 393 10.23 3.16 -3.33
C ASN A 393 10.92 4.46 -3.75
N LEU A 394 10.70 5.55 -3.01
CA LEU A 394 11.24 6.87 -3.35
C LEU A 394 12.78 6.90 -3.29
N THR A 395 13.40 6.11 -2.40
CA THR A 395 14.87 5.93 -2.39
C THR A 395 15.34 5.31 -3.70
N GLY A 396 14.63 4.28 -4.19
CA GLY A 396 14.87 3.69 -5.50
C GLY A 396 14.65 4.65 -6.67
N ILE A 397 13.58 5.45 -6.63
CA ILE A 397 13.29 6.48 -7.63
C ILE A 397 14.42 7.52 -7.68
N LEU A 398 14.87 8.01 -6.53
CA LEU A 398 15.98 8.95 -6.46
C LEU A 398 17.23 8.35 -7.09
N CYS A 399 17.51 7.08 -6.81
CA CYS A 399 18.69 6.36 -7.31
C CYS A 399 18.48 5.75 -8.71
N ALA A 400 17.36 5.98 -9.37
CA ALA A 400 17.13 5.44 -10.71
C ALA A 400 18.06 6.12 -11.71
N ARG A 401 18.77 5.33 -12.54
CA ARG A 401 19.68 5.87 -13.57
C ARG A 401 18.94 6.77 -14.56
N SER A 402 17.73 6.40 -14.97
CA SER A 402 16.88 7.21 -15.84
C SER A 402 15.46 7.23 -15.31
N LEU A 403 14.88 8.41 -15.17
CA LEU A 403 13.47 8.61 -14.91
C LEU A 403 12.80 9.08 -16.18
N HIS A 404 11.87 8.27 -16.70
CA HIS A 404 11.07 8.66 -17.84
C HIS A 404 9.74 9.26 -17.41
N PRO A 405 9.08 10.02 -18.29
CA PRO A 405 7.74 10.54 -18.07
C PRO A 405 6.75 9.60 -17.39
N GLN A 406 6.66 8.34 -17.84
CA GLN A 406 5.70 7.35 -17.35
C GLN A 406 5.99 6.89 -15.92
N PHE A 407 7.24 6.98 -15.45
CA PHE A 407 7.61 6.55 -14.10
C PHE A 407 7.07 7.49 -13.02
N TYR A 408 6.47 8.63 -13.40
CA TYR A 408 5.77 9.47 -12.43
C TYR A 408 4.65 8.74 -11.69
N ALA A 409 3.96 7.82 -12.39
CA ALA A 409 2.93 6.99 -11.78
C ALA A 409 3.45 6.14 -10.61
N TRP A 410 4.75 5.82 -10.57
CA TRP A 410 5.34 4.96 -9.53
C TRP A 410 5.37 5.59 -8.14
N PHE A 411 5.33 6.92 -8.05
CA PHE A 411 5.53 7.60 -6.79
C PHE A 411 4.66 8.85 -6.60
N ALA A 412 3.99 9.38 -7.62
CA ALA A 412 3.16 10.58 -7.46
C ALA A 412 2.13 10.46 -6.33
N TRP A 413 1.49 9.29 -6.21
CA TRP A 413 0.48 9.00 -5.18
C TRP A 413 1.04 8.99 -3.74
N SER A 414 2.34 8.76 -3.57
CA SER A 414 2.99 8.75 -2.26
C SER A 414 3.48 10.13 -1.81
N LEU A 415 3.62 11.09 -2.73
CA LEU A 415 4.22 12.39 -2.40
C LEU A 415 3.37 13.18 -1.40
N PRO A 416 2.04 13.38 -1.57
CA PRO A 416 1.27 14.13 -0.58
C PRO A 416 1.26 13.45 0.78
N TRP A 417 1.30 12.11 0.84
CA TRP A 417 1.46 11.36 2.08
C TRP A 417 2.78 11.69 2.78
N LEU A 418 3.91 11.61 2.06
CA LEU A 418 5.23 11.84 2.64
C LEU A 418 5.49 13.31 2.99
N VAL A 419 4.85 14.24 2.29
CA VAL A 419 5.07 15.68 2.44
C VAL A 419 4.08 16.31 3.44
N LEU A 420 2.79 15.94 3.36
CA LEU A 420 1.69 16.55 4.11
C LEU A 420 1.07 15.62 5.16
N GLY A 421 1.45 14.33 5.20
CA GLY A 421 0.82 13.33 6.05
C GLY A 421 1.58 12.93 7.31
N GLY A 422 2.66 13.63 7.67
CA GLY A 422 3.54 13.20 8.77
C GLY A 422 4.17 14.31 9.60
N VAL A 423 3.74 14.31 10.87
CA VAL A 423 4.39 14.74 12.13
C VAL A 423 4.62 16.24 12.37
N GLU A 424 4.04 16.73 13.47
CA GLU A 424 4.37 17.98 14.15
C GLU A 424 5.71 17.81 14.89
N GLY A 425 6.69 18.65 14.56
CA GLY A 425 8.03 18.59 15.14
C GLY A 425 9.01 19.52 14.43
N GLU A 426 10.24 19.57 14.93
CA GLU A 426 11.34 20.29 14.27
C GLU A 426 11.61 19.66 12.89
N GLY A 427 11.52 20.46 11.82
CA GLY A 427 11.63 19.99 10.43
C GLY A 427 10.30 19.62 9.76
N SER A 428 9.16 19.81 10.43
CA SER A 428 7.85 19.78 9.76
C SER A 428 7.74 20.90 8.72
N LEU A 429 7.22 20.58 7.53
CA LEU A 429 6.91 21.60 6.54
C LEU A 429 5.55 22.18 6.89
N ASN A 430 5.43 23.50 6.89
CA ASN A 430 4.09 24.09 6.89
C ASN A 430 3.36 23.69 5.60
N GLY A 431 2.02 23.71 5.63
CA GLY A 431 1.22 23.23 4.48
C GLY A 431 1.61 23.89 3.16
N MET A 432 1.99 25.16 3.17
CA MET A 432 2.43 25.89 1.99
C MET A 432 3.77 25.38 1.43
N GLN A 433 4.79 25.21 2.28
CA GLN A 433 6.07 24.63 1.89
C GLN A 433 5.90 23.23 1.31
N GLY A 434 5.01 22.44 1.91
CA GLY A 434 4.67 21.12 1.38
C GLY A 434 4.04 21.19 -0.01
N VAL A 435 3.05 22.04 -0.22
CA VAL A 435 2.41 22.23 -1.54
C VAL A 435 3.42 22.75 -2.58
N LEU A 436 4.31 23.69 -2.20
CA LEU A 436 5.36 24.18 -3.09
C LEU A 436 6.33 23.06 -3.48
N LEU A 437 6.75 22.21 -2.54
CA LEU A 437 7.61 21.07 -2.81
C LEU A 437 6.96 20.06 -3.77
N LEU A 438 5.67 19.77 -3.56
CA LEU A 438 4.89 18.92 -4.48
C LEU A 438 4.81 19.53 -5.88
N GLY A 439 4.57 20.84 -5.97
CA GLY A 439 4.55 21.57 -7.23
C GLY A 439 5.88 21.52 -7.97
N LEU A 440 7.01 21.68 -7.27
CA LEU A 440 8.34 21.56 -7.87
C LEU A 440 8.58 20.16 -8.46
N ILE A 441 8.12 19.11 -7.77
CA ILE A 441 8.24 17.73 -8.27
C ILE A 441 7.37 17.52 -9.50
N ASP A 442 6.10 17.96 -9.49
CA ASP A 442 5.21 17.82 -10.66
C ASP A 442 5.70 18.65 -11.86
N ILE A 443 6.24 19.85 -11.64
CA ILE A 443 6.90 20.66 -12.69
C ILE A 443 8.13 19.95 -13.24
N GLY A 444 9.01 19.45 -12.36
CA GLY A 444 10.21 18.72 -12.76
C GLY A 444 9.89 17.48 -13.57
N MET A 445 8.85 16.75 -13.18
CA MET A 445 8.34 15.61 -13.95
C MET A 445 7.61 16.05 -15.20
N SER A 446 7.00 17.24 -15.26
CA SER A 446 6.23 17.73 -16.40
C SER A 446 7.06 18.39 -17.51
N ALA A 447 8.27 18.85 -17.23
CA ALA A 447 9.15 19.52 -18.19
C ALA A 447 9.68 18.57 -19.28
N TRP A 448 9.11 18.65 -20.50
CA TRP A 448 9.51 17.83 -21.64
C TRP A 448 9.92 18.65 -22.88
N PRO A 449 11.13 18.46 -23.45
CA PRO A 449 12.27 17.75 -22.85
C PRO A 449 12.70 18.38 -21.52
N SER A 450 13.33 17.60 -20.64
CA SER A 450 13.83 18.16 -19.38
C SER A 450 15.03 19.09 -19.64
N THR A 451 15.24 20.06 -18.77
CA THR A 451 16.38 20.99 -18.79
C THR A 451 17.33 20.67 -17.64
N VAL A 452 18.54 21.25 -17.64
CA VAL A 452 19.48 21.17 -16.51
C VAL A 452 18.78 21.57 -15.20
N ASN A 453 18.07 22.69 -15.21
CA ASN A 453 17.41 23.23 -14.02
C ASN A 453 16.22 22.38 -13.56
N SER A 454 15.33 21.97 -14.48
CA SER A 454 14.17 21.15 -14.11
C SER A 454 14.59 19.78 -13.59
N SER A 455 15.65 19.23 -14.16
CA SER A 455 16.20 17.93 -13.78
C SER A 455 16.88 18.00 -12.40
N LEU A 456 17.75 19.01 -12.18
CA LEU A 456 18.40 19.22 -10.88
C LEU A 456 17.36 19.51 -9.79
N GLY A 457 16.40 20.40 -10.08
CA GLY A 457 15.32 20.75 -9.17
C GLY A 457 14.49 19.54 -8.75
N LEU A 458 14.16 18.64 -9.69
CA LEU A 458 13.47 17.39 -9.38
C LEU A 458 14.25 16.52 -8.39
N VAL A 459 15.54 16.28 -8.63
CA VAL A 459 16.34 15.42 -7.76
C VAL A 459 16.58 16.04 -6.39
N LEU A 460 16.82 17.35 -6.32
CA LEU A 460 16.91 18.06 -5.05
C LEU A 460 15.58 18.00 -4.28
N ALA A 461 14.45 18.17 -4.95
CA ALA A 461 13.13 18.08 -4.31
C ALA A 461 12.88 16.68 -3.74
N LEU A 462 13.17 15.62 -4.49
CA LEU A 462 13.06 14.23 -4.01
C LEU A 462 14.00 13.95 -2.84
N LEU A 463 15.23 14.46 -2.89
CA LEU A 463 16.19 14.36 -1.79
C LEU A 463 15.69 15.06 -0.53
N VAL A 464 15.10 16.26 -0.66
CA VAL A 464 14.48 16.99 0.46
C VAL A 464 13.37 16.17 1.10
N VAL A 465 12.50 15.51 0.31
CA VAL A 465 11.44 14.63 0.86
C VAL A 465 12.04 13.49 1.69
N LEU A 466 13.08 12.82 1.19
CA LEU A 466 13.74 11.70 1.89
C LEU A 466 14.47 12.17 3.16
N MET A 467 15.27 13.24 3.05
CA MET A 467 16.04 13.78 4.19
C MET A 467 15.11 14.27 5.30
N ARG A 468 14.06 15.02 4.95
CA ARG A 468 13.01 15.41 5.91
C ARG A 468 12.44 14.18 6.60
N SER A 469 12.01 13.18 5.84
CA SER A 469 11.40 11.96 6.40
C SER A 469 12.36 11.17 7.30
N TYR A 470 13.67 11.32 7.09
CA TYR A 470 14.70 10.68 7.90
C TYR A 470 14.92 11.40 9.24
N TYR A 471 14.90 12.74 9.27
CA TYR A 471 15.13 13.50 10.50
C TYR A 471 13.88 13.79 11.32
N VAL A 472 12.70 13.77 10.71
CA VAL A 472 11.45 13.88 11.46
C VAL A 472 11.34 12.69 12.41
N GLU A 473 11.20 12.98 13.69
CA GLU A 473 10.96 11.98 14.73
C GLU A 473 9.65 11.25 14.45
N SER A 474 9.68 9.93 14.46
CA SER A 474 8.43 9.15 14.45
C SER A 474 7.74 9.42 15.78
N PRO A 475 6.48 9.93 15.82
CA PRO A 475 5.79 10.16 17.08
C PRO A 475 5.75 8.82 17.80
N VAL A 476 6.50 8.76 18.91
CA VAL A 476 6.57 7.58 19.75
C VAL A 476 5.13 7.19 20.06
N THR A 477 4.82 5.92 19.81
CA THR A 477 3.55 5.25 20.08
C THR A 477 3.07 5.54 21.50
N SER A 478 2.39 6.67 21.68
CA SER A 478 1.67 7.05 22.87
C SER A 478 0.24 7.31 22.43
N THR A 479 -0.64 6.36 22.72
CA THR A 479 -1.97 6.58 23.30
C THR A 479 -2.75 5.28 23.28
N ALA A 480 -3.38 4.98 24.41
CA ALA A 480 -4.18 3.79 24.70
C ALA A 480 -5.48 3.66 23.86
N HIS A 481 -5.59 4.39 22.74
CA HIS A 481 -6.76 4.46 21.86
C HIS A 481 -6.43 4.39 20.36
N ALA A 482 -5.18 4.10 19.97
CA ALA A 482 -4.82 3.98 18.57
C ALA A 482 -5.26 2.61 17.99
N GLU A 483 -5.81 2.62 16.77
CA GLU A 483 -6.04 1.40 16.00
C GLU A 483 -4.69 0.83 15.54
N TRP A 484 -4.46 -0.47 15.74
CA TRP A 484 -3.23 -1.15 15.34
C TRP A 484 -3.52 -2.20 14.28
N VAL A 485 -2.55 -2.45 13.39
CA VAL A 485 -2.59 -3.60 12.47
C VAL A 485 -2.04 -4.85 13.15
N VAL A 486 -0.97 -4.69 13.93
CA VAL A 486 -0.39 -5.75 14.76
C VAL A 486 -0.24 -5.22 16.18
N PRO A 487 -0.91 -5.79 17.18
CA PRO A 487 -0.77 -5.36 18.57
C PRO A 487 0.62 -5.71 19.12
N VAL A 488 0.94 -5.21 20.32
CA VAL A 488 2.19 -5.55 21.03
C VAL A 488 2.27 -7.07 21.24
N GLU A 489 1.19 -7.66 21.76
CA GLU A 489 1.02 -9.09 22.02
C GLU A 489 -0.34 -9.58 21.52
N TRP A 490 -0.38 -10.84 21.06
CA TRP A 490 -1.63 -11.56 20.78
C TRP A 490 -2.10 -12.33 22.03
N GLU A 491 -3.41 -12.46 22.22
CA GLU A 491 -3.99 -13.29 23.28
C GLU A 491 -3.50 -14.75 23.16
N GLY A 492 -3.12 -15.36 24.29
CA GLY A 492 -2.54 -16.71 24.33
C GLY A 492 -1.01 -16.78 24.14
N GLU A 493 -0.32 -15.67 23.84
CA GLU A 493 1.16 -15.62 23.90
C GLU A 493 1.68 -15.38 25.33
N ARG A 494 0.84 -14.87 26.25
CA ARG A 494 1.16 -14.67 27.68
C ARG A 494 1.35 -16.00 28.43
N GLU A 495 0.47 -16.98 28.22
CA GLU A 495 0.51 -18.30 28.87
C GLU A 495 1.74 -19.15 28.49
N LYS A 496 2.52 -18.74 27.47
CA LYS A 496 3.76 -19.42 27.04
C LYS A 496 5.03 -18.67 27.47
N ARG A 497 4.91 -17.60 28.25
CA ARG A 497 6.03 -16.81 28.79
C ARG A 497 6.21 -16.99 30.30
N GLU A 498 5.14 -17.34 31.02
CA GLU A 498 5.17 -17.95 32.35
C GLU A 498 5.47 -19.44 32.22
#